data_AF-A0A7L5YKV8-F1
#
_entry.id   AF-A0A7L5YKV8-F1
#
_cell.length_a   1.000
_cell.length_b   1.000
_cell.length_c   1.000
_cell.angle_alpha   90.00
_cell.angle_beta   90.00
_cell.angle_gamma   90.00
#
_symmetry.space_group_name_H-M   'P 1'
#
loop_
_entity.id
_entity.type
_entity.pdbx_description
1 polymer ?
#
loop_
_entity_poly.entity_id
_entity_poly.type
_entity_poly.pdbx_seq_one_letter_code
_entity_poly.pdbx_strand_id
1 'polypeptide(L)' 'MNADGRNVRRVTDLTANYITPAWANDGQSLVVASDRDDPDWEIYMLDRNGSNLRRLTNNQFADRFPSWHP' A
#
# COMPACT_ATOMS: atom_id res chain seq x y z
N MET A 1 7.34 12.20 1.03
CA MET A 1 8.32 12.59 2.06
C MET A 1 9.70 12.62 1.43
N ASN A 2 10.42 13.71 1.65
CA ASN A 2 11.85 13.83 1.34
C ASN A 2 12.67 13.12 2.42
N ALA A 3 13.93 12.79 2.14
CA ALA A 3 14.82 12.16 3.13
C ALA A 3 15.01 13.01 4.42
N ASP A 4 14.80 14.34 4.34
CA ASP A 4 14.84 15.27 5.48
C ASP A 4 13.53 15.34 6.29
N GLY A 5 12.55 14.50 5.98
CA GLY A 5 11.25 14.46 6.63
C GLY A 5 10.29 15.59 6.27
N ARG A 6 10.68 16.49 5.36
CA ARG A 6 9.79 17.53 4.83
C ARG A 6 8.94 16.99 3.67
N ASN A 7 7.93 17.77 3.26
CA ASN A 7 7.00 17.42 2.18
C ASN A 7 6.29 16.08 2.43
N VAL A 8 5.74 15.94 3.64
CA VAL A 8 4.80 14.86 3.95
C VAL A 8 3.54 15.11 3.12
N ARG A 9 3.22 14.15 2.26
CA ARG A 9 2.00 14.15 1.45
C ARG A 9 1.29 12.83 1.71
N ARG A 10 -0.01 12.93 1.98
CA ARG A 10 -0.89 11.77 2.01
C ARG A 10 -1.02 11.22 0.60
N VAL A 11 -0.76 9.92 0.44
CA VAL A 11 -0.83 9.20 -0.85
C VAL A 11 -2.00 8.23 -0.93
N THR A 12 -2.79 8.14 0.15
CA THR A 12 -3.96 7.26 0.31
C THR A 12 -5.24 8.06 0.52
N ASP A 13 -6.40 7.51 0.19
CA ASP A 13 -7.67 8.18 0.45
C ASP A 13 -8.04 8.19 1.96
N LEU A 14 -9.11 8.91 2.31
CA LEU A 14 -9.62 9.04 3.68
C LEU A 14 -10.69 8.00 4.04
N THR A 15 -11.14 7.20 3.08
CA THR A 15 -12.27 6.28 3.22
C THR A 15 -11.84 4.86 3.54
N ALA A 16 -10.60 4.49 3.25
CA ALA A 16 -10.03 3.20 3.57
C ALA A 16 -8.80 3.30 4.49
N ASN A 17 -8.56 2.25 5.26
CA ASN A 17 -7.34 2.09 6.03
C ASN A 17 -6.24 1.52 5.12
N TYR A 18 -5.02 2.03 5.31
CA TYR A 18 -3.83 1.53 4.63
C TYR A 18 -2.75 1.35 5.67
N ILE A 19 -2.35 0.10 5.91
CA ILE A 19 -1.39 -0.26 6.96
C ILE A 19 -0.20 -1.03 6.39
N THR A 20 0.80 -1.24 7.25
CA THR A 20 1.97 -2.11 7.00
C THR A 20 2.62 -1.89 5.63
N PRO A 21 3.04 -0.65 5.32
CA PRO A 21 3.66 -0.36 4.04
C PRO A 21 5.03 -1.05 3.90
N ALA A 22 5.29 -1.59 2.70
CA ALA A 22 6.59 -2.10 2.30
C ALA A 22 6.96 -1.56 0.91
N TRP A 23 8.20 -1.10 0.74
CA TRP A 23 8.71 -0.64 -0.56
C TRP A 23 9.08 -1.83 -1.45
N ALA A 24 8.74 -1.75 -2.73
CA ALA A 24 9.30 -2.64 -3.73
C ALA A 24 10.78 -2.30 -4.02
N ASN A 25 11.54 -3.26 -4.54
CA ASN A 25 12.97 -3.08 -4.83
C ASN A 25 13.26 -2.02 -5.89
N ASP A 26 12.26 -1.65 -6.71
CA ASP A 26 12.37 -0.59 -7.71
C ASP A 26 12.40 0.83 -7.10
N GLY A 27 12.04 0.97 -5.81
CA GLY A 27 11.92 2.26 -5.12
C GLY A 27 10.79 3.15 -5.64
N GLN A 28 9.95 2.66 -6.55
CA GLN A 28 8.86 3.39 -7.19
C GLN A 28 7.48 2.87 -6.76
N SER A 29 7.40 1.60 -6.34
CA SER A 29 6.14 1.01 -5.88
C SER A 29 6.12 0.78 -4.37
N LEU A 30 4.93 0.96 -3.80
CA LEU A 30 4.60 0.71 -2.41
C LEU A 30 3.54 -0.39 -2.35
N VAL A 31 3.75 -1.37 -1.47
CA VAL A 31 2.79 -2.41 -1.14
C VAL A 31 2.19 -2.12 0.23
N VAL A 32 0.88 -2.24 0.36
CA VAL A 32 0.10 -1.90 1.57
C VAL A 32 -0.99 -2.94 1.79
N ALA A 33 -1.40 -3.13 3.04
CA ALA A 33 -2.65 -3.85 3.34
C ALA A 33 -3.79 -2.84 3.49
N SER A 34 -4.96 -3.14 2.93
CA SER A 34 -6.12 -2.22 2.96
C SER A 34 -7.45 -2.96 3.03
N ASP A 35 -8.43 -2.34 3.70
CA ASP A 35 -9.83 -2.75 3.79
C ASP A 35 -10.74 -1.99 2.79
N ARG A 36 -10.13 -1.45 1.73
CA ARG A 36 -10.78 -0.54 0.79
C ARG A 36 -12.00 -1.14 0.10
N ASP A 37 -11.85 -2.35 -0.44
CA ASP A 37 -12.88 -2.98 -1.27
C ASP A 37 -13.62 -4.10 -0.52
N ASP A 38 -13.06 -4.62 0.57
CA ASP A 38 -13.60 -5.73 1.35
C ASP A 38 -13.19 -5.60 2.84
N PRO A 39 -14.05 -5.97 3.81
CA PRO A 39 -13.64 -6.11 5.22
C PRO A 39 -12.50 -7.11 5.45
N ASP A 40 -12.38 -8.13 4.59
CA ASP A 40 -11.21 -8.99 4.53
C ASP A 40 -10.06 -8.19 3.92
N TRP A 41 -9.06 -7.89 4.75
CA TRP A 41 -7.92 -7.04 4.37
C TRP A 41 -7.17 -7.65 3.20
N GLU A 42 -6.76 -6.83 2.24
CA GLU A 42 -6.08 -7.31 1.05
C GLU A 42 -4.82 -6.51 0.77
N ILE A 43 -3.91 -7.13 0.03
CA ILE A 43 -2.67 -6.50 -0.39
C ILE A 43 -2.90 -5.71 -1.66
N TYR A 44 -2.52 -4.44 -1.63
CA TYR A 44 -2.55 -3.54 -2.77
C TYR A 44 -1.15 -3.03 -3.08
N MET A 45 -0.94 -2.69 -4.34
CA MET A 45 0.26 -2.01 -4.81
C MET A 45 -0.13 -0.70 -5.47
N LEU A 46 0.67 0.33 -5.23
CA LEU A 46 0.52 1.65 -5.81
C LEU A 46 1.89 2.26 -6.07
N ASP A 47 1.95 3.26 -6.93
CA ASP A 47 3.15 4.05 -7.13
C ASP A 47 3.41 4.99 -5.94
N ARG A 48 4.66 5.44 -5.81
CA ARG A 48 5.13 6.40 -4.79
C ARG A 48 4.31 7.70 -4.70
N ASN A 49 3.64 8.09 -5.77
CA ASN A 49 2.81 9.28 -5.86
C ASN A 49 1.32 9.01 -5.49
N GLY A 50 0.92 7.76 -5.24
CA GLY A 50 -0.47 7.34 -5.01
C GLY A 50 -1.20 6.80 -6.24
N SER A 51 -0.60 6.81 -7.44
CA SER A 51 -1.23 6.34 -8.68
C SER A 51 -1.15 4.83 -8.85
N ASN A 52 -1.85 4.32 -9.87
CA ASN A 52 -1.80 2.91 -10.28
C ASN A 52 -2.11 1.92 -9.15
N LEU A 53 -3.04 2.29 -8.26
CA LEU A 53 -3.53 1.39 -7.22
C LEU A 53 -4.14 0.14 -7.86
N ARG A 54 -3.61 -1.03 -7.50
CA ARG A 54 -4.11 -2.34 -7.95
C ARG A 54 -4.11 -3.34 -6.80
N ARG A 55 -5.13 -4.20 -6.75
CA ARG A 55 -5.26 -5.30 -5.79
C ARG A 55 -4.38 -6.47 -6.23
N LEU A 56 -3.57 -7.02 -5.33
CA LEU A 56 -2.66 -8.14 -5.57
C LEU A 56 -3.21 -9.47 -5.06
N THR A 57 -3.99 -9.45 -3.99
CA THR A 57 -4.65 -10.63 -3.38
C THR A 57 -6.16 -10.44 -3.41
N ASN A 58 -6.90 -11.54 -3.60
CA ASN A 58 -8.37 -11.53 -3.54
C ASN A 58 -8.86 -12.89 -3.04
N ASN A 59 -9.12 -12.99 -1.75
CA ASN A 59 -9.59 -14.22 -1.12
C ASN A 59 -10.46 -13.91 0.12
N GLN A 60 -10.93 -14.96 0.80
CA GLN A 60 -11.84 -14.85 1.96
C GLN A 60 -11.09 -14.73 3.31
N PHE A 61 -9.81 -14.38 3.28
CA PHE A 61 -8.96 -14.29 4.46
C PHE A 61 -8.20 -12.97 4.46
N ALA A 62 -7.88 -12.48 5.65
CA ALA A 62 -7.17 -11.23 5.81
C ALA A 62 -5.66 -11.37 5.52
N ASP A 63 -5.19 -10.65 4.52
CA ASP A 63 -3.79 -10.47 4.17
C ASP A 63 -3.30 -9.09 4.67
N ARG A 64 -2.39 -9.08 5.64
CA ARG A 64 -2.04 -7.85 6.40
C ARG A 64 -0.57 -7.50 6.50
N PHE A 65 0.36 -8.37 6.12
CA PHE A 65 1.79 -8.15 6.36
C PHE A 65 2.59 -8.42 5.09
N PRO A 66 2.50 -7.54 4.07
CA PRO A 66 3.27 -7.71 2.86
C PRO A 66 4.75 -7.48 3.12
N SER A 67 5.59 -8.31 2.51
CA SER A 67 7.03 -8.10 2.39
C SER A 67 7.43 -8.22 0.92
N TRP A 68 8.36 -7.37 0.48
CA TRP A 68 8.93 -7.47 -0.86
C TRP A 68 10.29 -8.17 -0.80
N HIS A 69 10.50 -9.14 -1.69
CA HIS A 69 11.77 -9.82 -1.87
C HIS A 69 12.16 -9.78 -3.37
N PRO A 70 13.45 -9.64 -3.73
CA PRO A 70 13.92 -9.79 -5.11
C PRO A 70 13.67 -11.17 -5.71
#